data_AF-A0A7W3VL41-F1
#
_entry.id   AF-A0A7W3VL41-F1
#
_cell.length_a   1.000
_cell.length_b   1.000
_cell.length_c   1.000
_cell.angle_alpha   90.00
_cell.angle_beta   90.00
_cell.angle_gamma   90.00
#
_symmetry.space_group_name_H-M   'P 1'
#
loop_
_entity.id
_entity.type
_entity.pdbx_description
1 polymer ?
#
loop_
_entity_poly.entity_id
_entity_poly.type
_entity_poly.pdbx_seq_one_letter_code
_entity_poly.pdbx_strand_id
1 'polypeptide(L)'
;MGCGANPERYMNNVVEKTYIGMTEKEFKELFKDEKVIAMKPEVTVYLIDKRTYHDLYGWRGDYRYFYFVNQKLVQVDKGERAVDYRIRID
;
A
#
# COMPACT_ATOMS: atom_id res chain seq x y z
N MET A 1 -14.82 20.73 -16.19
CA MET A 1 -15.33 19.61 -15.36
C MET A 1 -14.13 18.78 -14.92
N GLY A 2 -13.61 19.03 -13.71
CA GLY A 2 -12.41 18.34 -13.23
C GLY A 2 -12.78 16.95 -12.71
N CYS A 3 -12.22 15.91 -13.33
CA CYS A 3 -12.35 14.52 -12.92
C CYS A 3 -12.09 14.38 -11.41
N GLY A 4 -13.12 14.05 -10.65
CA GLY A 4 -12.96 13.58 -9.29
C GLY A 4 -12.09 12.32 -9.33
N ALA A 5 -10.85 12.42 -8.86
CA ALA A 5 -9.98 11.26 -8.74
C ALA A 5 -10.72 10.22 -7.88
N ASN A 6 -10.98 9.03 -8.42
CA ASN A 6 -11.60 7.95 -7.66
C ASN A 6 -10.48 7.22 -6.88
N PRO A 7 -10.47 7.26 -5.52
CA PRO A 7 -9.46 6.60 -4.71
C PRO A 7 -9.31 5.12 -5.00
N GLU A 8 -10.44 4.42 -5.21
CA GLU A 8 -10.47 2.98 -5.46
C GLU A 8 -9.85 2.66 -6.82
N ARG A 9 -10.17 3.44 -7.86
CA ARG A 9 -9.56 3.26 -9.19
C ARG A 9 -8.06 3.50 -9.16
N TYR A 10 -7.61 4.53 -8.42
CA TYR A 10 -6.19 4.77 -8.20
C TYR A 10 -5.56 3.56 -7.49
N MET A 11 -6.18 3.08 -6.42
CA MET A 11 -5.65 1.97 -5.64
C MET A 11 -5.61 0.65 -6.42
N ASN A 12 -6.63 0.36 -7.22
CA ASN A 12 -6.62 -0.81 -8.10
C ASN A 12 -5.45 -0.74 -9.10
N ASN A 13 -5.17 0.44 -9.67
CA ASN A 13 -4.01 0.62 -10.56
C ASN A 13 -2.67 0.41 -9.84
N VAL A 14 -2.57 0.85 -8.59
CA VAL A 14 -1.39 0.59 -7.75
C VAL A 14 -1.21 -0.92 -7.56
N VAL A 15 -2.27 -1.63 -7.15
CA VAL A 15 -2.22 -3.08 -6.92
C VAL A 15 -1.89 -3.85 -8.21
N GLU A 16 -2.49 -3.48 -9.34
CA GLU A 16 -2.24 -4.10 -10.67
C GLU A 16 -0.78 -3.94 -11.14
N LYS A 17 -0.13 -2.84 -10.76
CA LYS A 17 1.28 -2.58 -11.09
C LYS A 17 2.25 -3.29 -10.15
N THR A 18 1.78 -3.73 -8.99
CA THR A 18 2.59 -4.50 -8.04
C THR A 18 2.46 -5.99 -8.27
N TYR A 19 3.50 -6.74 -7.92
CA TYR A 19 3.50 -8.20 -7.98
C TYR A 19 4.34 -8.79 -6.85
N ILE A 20 3.98 -9.99 -6.38
CA ILE A 20 4.74 -10.68 -5.34
C ILE A 20 6.16 -10.98 -5.85
N GLY A 21 7.16 -10.64 -5.06
CA GLY A 21 8.58 -10.72 -5.40
C GLY A 21 9.19 -9.40 -5.90
N MET A 22 8.37 -8.39 -6.21
CA MET A 22 8.84 -7.04 -6.58
C MET A 22 9.80 -6.49 -5.53
N THR A 23 10.91 -5.90 -5.97
CA THR A 23 11.89 -5.30 -5.05
C THR A 23 11.40 -3.95 -4.52
N GLU A 24 11.91 -3.55 -3.35
CA GLU A 24 11.65 -2.20 -2.83
C GLU A 24 12.06 -1.10 -3.81
N LYS A 25 13.13 -1.33 -4.60
CA LYS A 25 13.62 -0.36 -5.57
C LYS A 25 12.58 -0.14 -6.68
N GLU A 26 12.10 -1.21 -7.30
CA GLU A 26 11.08 -1.14 -8.35
C GLU A 26 9.79 -0.49 -7.83
N PHE A 27 9.41 -0.84 -6.59
CA PHE A 27 8.24 -0.25 -5.94
C PHE A 27 8.37 1.27 -5.82
N LYS A 28 9.51 1.77 -5.33
CA LYS A 28 9.79 3.22 -5.17
C LYS A 28 9.95 3.97 -6.50
N GLU A 29 10.31 3.26 -7.59
CA GLU A 29 10.33 3.84 -8.93
C GLU A 29 8.92 4.07 -9.48
N LEU A 30 7.98 3.17 -9.16
CA LEU A 30 6.58 3.24 -9.58
C LEU A 30 5.73 4.16 -8.72
N PHE A 31 6.00 4.21 -7.41
CA PHE A 31 5.23 4.97 -6.44
C PHE A 31 6.20 5.83 -5.63
N LYS A 32 6.03 7.15 -5.71
CA LYS A 32 6.89 8.14 -5.03
C LYS A 32 6.24 8.77 -3.80
N ASP A 33 4.96 8.49 -3.60
CA ASP A 33 4.13 9.03 -2.52
C ASP A 33 3.93 7.99 -1.40
N GLU A 34 4.78 6.96 -1.34
CA GLU A 34 4.72 5.91 -0.35
C GLU A 34 5.16 6.39 1.03
N LYS A 35 4.46 5.93 2.07
CA LYS A 35 4.78 6.21 3.47
C LYS A 35 5.39 4.97 4.09
N VAL A 36 6.57 5.09 4.70
CA VAL A 36 7.14 4.02 5.51
C VAL A 36 6.38 3.95 6.84
N ILE A 37 5.76 2.80 7.11
CA ILE A 37 5.03 2.56 8.37
C ILE A 37 5.91 1.84 9.38
N ALA A 38 6.71 0.88 8.91
CA ALA A 38 7.65 0.15 9.72
C ALA A 38 8.87 -0.22 8.90
N MET A 39 10.03 -0.20 9.55
CA MET A 39 11.28 -0.66 8.96
C MET A 39 12.05 -1.43 10.03
N LYS A 40 12.26 -2.72 9.78
CA LYS A 40 13.05 -3.66 10.56
C LYS A 40 14.09 -4.30 9.63
N PRO A 41 15.17 -4.92 10.15
CA PRO A 41 16.23 -5.49 9.31
C PRO A 41 15.73 -6.45 8.23
N GLU A 42 14.67 -7.20 8.53
CA GLU A 42 14.12 -8.23 7.63
C GLU A 42 12.78 -7.85 7.02
N VAL A 43 12.10 -6.82 7.55
CA VAL A 43 10.72 -6.48 7.19
C VAL A 43 10.56 -4.98 7.02
N THR A 44 10.08 -4.55 5.86
CA THR A 44 9.69 -3.16 5.59
C THR A 44 8.22 -3.11 5.24
N VAL A 45 7.48 -2.16 5.78
CA VAL A 45 6.05 -1.96 5.50
C VAL A 45 5.84 -0.57 4.95
N TYR A 46 5.29 -0.51 3.73
CA TYR A 46 4.88 0.73 3.08
C TYR A 46 3.36 0.87 3.11
N LEU A 47 2.89 2.11 3.12
CA LEU A 47 1.49 2.49 2.96
C LEU A 47 1.38 3.43 1.77
N ILE A 48 0.48 3.12 0.85
CA ILE A 48 -0.02 4.09 -0.13
C ILE A 48 -1.45 4.41 0.28
N ASP A 49 -1.74 5.68 0.53
CA ASP A 49 -3.09 6.15 0.79
C ASP A 49 -3.50 7.24 -0.20
N LYS A 50 -4.72 7.13 -0.73
CA LYS A 50 -5.33 8.17 -1.55
C LYS A 50 -6.61 8.62 -0.86
N ARG A 51 -6.57 9.83 -0.32
CA ARG A 51 -7.76 10.52 0.21
C ARG A 51 -8.25 11.49 -0.84
N THR A 52 -9.55 11.55 -1.03
CA THR A 52 -10.17 12.55 -1.90
C THR A 52 -11.06 13.46 -1.06
N TYR A 53 -12.20 13.89 -1.60
CA TYR A 53 -13.04 14.94 -1.04
C TYR A 53 -14.03 14.40 -0.01
N HIS A 54 -14.43 15.30 0.88
CA HIS A 54 -15.53 15.12 1.82
C HIS A 54 -16.85 15.28 1.04
N ASP A 55 -17.57 14.18 0.84
CA ASP A 55 -18.94 14.23 0.34
C ASP A 55 -19.95 14.19 1.50
N LEU A 56 -21.25 14.18 1.21
CA LEU A 56 -22.30 14.14 2.22
C LEU A 56 -22.25 12.89 3.14
N TYR A 57 -21.43 11.89 2.78
CA TYR A 57 -21.24 10.64 3.52
C TYR A 57 -19.86 10.55 4.20
N GLY A 58 -19.06 11.62 4.15
CA GLY A 58 -17.77 11.73 4.82
C GLY A 58 -16.58 11.73 3.87
N TRP A 59 -15.39 11.49 4.42
CA TRP A 59 -14.16 11.41 3.64
C TRP A 59 -14.11 10.09 2.85
N ARG A 60 -14.04 10.19 1.52
CA ARG A 60 -13.69 9.03 0.69
C ARG A 60 -12.18 8.88 0.59
N GLY A 61 -11.70 7.66 0.83
CA GLY A 61 -10.31 7.29 0.64
C GLY A 61 -10.15 5.79 0.49
N ASP A 62 -9.06 5.40 -0.15
CA ASP A 62 -8.61 4.00 -0.21
C ASP A 62 -7.12 3.97 0.17
N TYR A 63 -6.68 2.87 0.75
CA TYR A 63 -5.30 2.68 1.18
C TYR A 63 -4.89 1.21 1.08
N ARG A 64 -3.59 0.98 0.90
CA ARG A 64 -3.00 -0.35 0.89
C ARG A 64 -1.67 -0.37 1.63
N TYR A 65 -1.49 -1.44 2.40
CA TYR A 65 -0.20 -1.81 2.98
C TYR A 65 0.54 -2.76 2.04
N PHE A 66 1.84 -2.56 1.94
CA PHE A 66 2.76 -3.37 1.13
C PHE A 66 3.85 -3.89 2.05
N TYR A 67 3.91 -5.21 2.22
CA TYR A 67 4.82 -5.87 3.14
C TYR A 67 5.98 -6.45 2.37
N PHE A 68 7.18 -6.01 2.70
CA PHE A 68 8.43 -6.49 2.13
C PHE A 68 9.15 -7.33 3.16
N VAL A 69 9.57 -8.53 2.77
CA VAL A 69 10.46 -9.40 3.56
C VAL A 69 11.71 -9.65 2.74
N ASN A 70 12.89 -9.45 3.33
CA ASN A 70 14.17 -9.54 2.62
C ASN A 70 14.18 -8.70 1.32
N GLN A 71 13.67 -7.47 1.41
CA GLN A 71 13.58 -6.48 0.32
C GLN A 71 12.66 -6.87 -0.85
N LYS A 72 11.84 -7.91 -0.71
CA LYS A 72 10.87 -8.36 -1.72
C LYS A 72 9.44 -8.28 -1.21
N LEU A 73 8.52 -7.81 -2.04
CA LEU A 73 7.10 -7.73 -1.73
C LEU A 73 6.54 -9.13 -1.53
N VAL A 74 5.98 -9.42 -0.36
CA VAL A 74 5.36 -10.72 -0.05
C VAL A 74 3.84 -10.63 0.09
N GLN A 75 3.30 -9.43 0.35
CA GLN A 75 1.87 -9.26 0.60
C GLN A 75 1.41 -7.82 0.35
N VAL A 76 0.15 -7.68 -0.08
CA VAL A 76 -0.58 -6.42 -0.20
C VAL A 76 -1.92 -6.54 0.53
N ASP A 77 -2.30 -5.57 1.37
CA ASP A 77 -3.50 -5.63 2.20
C ASP A 77 -4.28 -4.30 2.26
N LYS A 78 -5.61 -4.34 2.43
CA LYS A 78 -6.51 -3.18 2.66
C LYS A 78 -6.66 -2.79 4.13
N GLY A 79 -6.12 -3.59 5.05
CA GLY A 79 -6.10 -3.28 6.47
C GLY A 79 -7.45 -3.45 7.16
N GLU A 80 -7.68 -4.63 7.73
CA GLU A 80 -8.15 -4.76 9.11
C GLU A 80 -7.31 -5.89 9.73
N ARG A 81 -6.30 -5.54 10.55
CA ARG A 81 -5.49 -6.50 11.34
C ARG A 81 -4.53 -7.47 10.62
N ALA A 82 -3.78 -7.06 9.61
CA ALA A 82 -2.55 -7.79 9.25
C ALA A 82 -1.38 -7.58 10.23
N VAL A 83 -1.59 -6.90 11.36
CA VAL A 83 -0.69 -6.93 12.52
C VAL A 83 -0.86 -8.20 13.38
N ASP A 84 -1.91 -9.00 13.14
CA ASP A 84 -2.11 -10.31 13.79
C ASP A 84 -1.61 -11.51 12.95
N TYR A 85 -1.31 -11.30 11.67
CA TYR A 85 -0.81 -12.39 10.82
C TYR A 85 0.70 -12.51 10.88
N ARG A 86 1.15 -13.39 11.79
CA ARG A 86 2.00 -14.52 11.42
C ARG A 86 3.26 -14.22 10.60
N ILE A 87 3.97 -13.13 10.89
CA ILE A 87 5.44 -13.19 10.78
C ILE A 87 5.93 -13.95 12.04
N ARG A 88 5.52 -15.22 12.16
CA ARG A 88 6.25 -16.19 12.95
C ARG A 88 7.45 -16.55 12.08
N ILE A 89 8.53 -15.83 12.32
CA ILE A 89 9.87 -16.27 11.94
C ILE A 89 10.11 -17.50 12.83
N ASP A 90 10.02 -18.69 12.24
CA ASP A 90 10.61 -19.92 12.79
C ASP A 90 11.99 -20.09 12.14
#